data_AF-A0A5B8USY5-F1
#
_entry.id   AF-A0A5B8USY5-F1
#
_cell.length_a   1.000
_cell.length_b   1.000
_cell.length_c   1.000
_cell.angle_alpha   90.00
_cell.angle_beta   90.00
_cell.angle_gamma   90.00
#
_symmetry.space_group_name_H-M   'P 1'
#
loop_
_entity.id
_entity.type
_entity.pdbx_description
1 polymer ?
#
loop_
_entity_poly.entity_id
_entity_poly.type
_entity_poly.pdbx_seq_one_letter_code
_entity_poly.pdbx_strand_id
1 'polypeptide(L)'
;MKKYLLSAAVVLAMCATFGFKVDGSHLKGYIDDSHCAGSKTPMCTPATRVHCAQECIKGGASAVLVVGDKIYKIANQKAVLKYAGKNVTVDGTVTDDTIQVTKITETKS
;
A
#
# COMPACT_ATOMS: atom_id res chain seq x y z
N MET A 1 22.04 -51.03 27.93
CA MET A 1 21.62 -50.90 26.52
C MET A 1 20.13 -50.52 26.53
N LYS A 2 19.73 -49.26 26.69
CA LYS A 2 20.03 -48.09 25.83
C LYS A 2 19.46 -48.33 24.43
N LYS A 3 18.15 -48.07 24.23
CA LYS A 3 17.63 -47.52 22.96
C LYS A 3 16.12 -47.24 22.85
N TYR A 4 15.25 -47.59 23.79
CA TYR A 4 13.81 -47.29 23.65
C TYR A 4 13.29 -46.31 24.72
N LEU A 5 14.14 -45.31 24.99
CA LEU A 5 13.85 -44.07 25.72
C LEU A 5 13.48 -42.93 24.72
N LEU A 6 12.84 -43.29 23.61
CA LEU A 6 12.45 -42.43 22.49
C LEU A 6 11.14 -43.07 21.96
N SER A 7 9.98 -42.43 21.95
CA SER A 7 9.75 -41.03 21.63
C SER A 7 8.41 -40.59 22.22
N ALA A 8 8.45 -39.41 22.83
CA ALA A 8 7.37 -38.73 23.52
C ALA A 8 6.12 -38.55 22.64
N ALA A 9 5.07 -39.31 22.96
CA ALA A 9 3.71 -38.86 22.80
C ALA A 9 3.37 -37.95 24.00
N VAL A 10 2.52 -36.93 23.78
CA VAL A 10 2.14 -35.89 24.75
C VAL A 10 3.26 -34.85 24.90
N VAL A 11 3.14 -33.61 24.43
CA VAL A 11 2.29 -32.55 25.01
C VAL A 11 2.22 -31.41 23.98
N LEU A 12 0.99 -31.14 23.54
CA LEU A 12 0.37 -29.81 23.53
C LEU A 12 1.06 -28.66 22.74
N ALA A 13 0.44 -28.37 21.60
CA ALA A 13 0.06 -27.02 21.19
C ALA A 13 1.07 -25.88 21.43
N MET A 14 1.98 -25.70 20.48
CA MET A 14 2.42 -24.36 20.10
C MET A 14 2.21 -24.17 18.60
N CYS A 15 0.94 -24.08 18.22
CA CYS A 15 0.55 -23.21 17.11
C CYS A 15 0.87 -21.78 17.53
N ALA A 16 2.13 -21.38 17.46
CA ALA A 16 2.48 -19.98 17.32
C ALA A 16 2.07 -19.57 15.90
N THR A 17 0.77 -19.40 15.69
CA THR A 17 0.26 -18.58 14.61
C THR A 17 0.79 -17.18 14.88
N PHE A 18 1.96 -16.86 14.35
CA PHE A 18 2.33 -15.49 14.04
C PHE A 18 1.45 -15.03 12.87
N GLY A 19 0.14 -15.03 13.11
CA GLY A 19 -0.78 -14.20 12.35
C GLY A 19 -0.52 -12.80 12.85
N PHE A 20 0.41 -12.10 12.21
CA PHE A 20 0.39 -10.65 12.20
C PHE A 20 -0.94 -10.24 11.54
N LYS A 21 -2.02 -10.22 12.32
CA LYS A 21 -3.14 -9.33 12.07
C LYS A 21 -2.66 -7.95 12.49
N VAL A 22 -1.84 -7.36 11.61
CA VAL A 22 -1.84 -5.92 11.48
C VAL A 22 -3.17 -5.64 10.78
N ASP A 23 -4.13 -5.04 11.47
CA ASP A 23 -5.37 -4.49 10.87
C ASP A 23 -5.06 -3.26 9.98
N GLY A 24 -3.89 -3.28 9.34
CA GLY A 24 -3.37 -2.34 8.38
C GLY A 24 -3.06 -3.08 7.09
N SER A 25 -3.73 -2.68 6.02
CA SER A 25 -3.38 -3.02 4.65
C SER A 25 -2.03 -2.41 4.30
N HIS A 26 -1.10 -3.27 3.87
CA HIS A 26 0.17 -2.87 3.28
C HIS A 26 0.00 -2.81 1.76
N LEU A 27 -0.17 -1.61 1.22
CA LEU A 27 -0.46 -1.38 -0.19
C LEU A 27 0.74 -0.77 -0.90
N LYS A 28 1.35 -1.52 -1.82
CA LYS A 28 2.44 -1.02 -2.67
C LYS A 28 1.89 -0.55 -4.01
N GLY A 29 2.09 0.72 -4.33
CA GLY A 29 1.54 1.33 -5.53
C GLY A 29 2.22 2.65 -5.86
N TYR A 30 1.50 3.52 -6.57
CA TYR A 30 1.92 4.89 -6.80
C TYR A 30 0.76 5.84 -6.54
N ILE A 31 1.09 7.07 -6.14
CA ILE A 31 0.09 8.13 -6.00
C ILE A 31 -0.16 8.72 -7.39
N ASP A 32 -1.41 8.76 -7.80
CA ASP A 32 -1.86 9.38 -9.05
C ASP A 32 -2.98 10.37 -8.77
N ASP A 33 -3.32 11.19 -9.77
CA ASP A 33 -4.51 12.03 -9.71
C ASP A 33 -5.76 11.23 -10.10
N SER A 34 -6.91 11.60 -9.56
CA SER A 34 -8.19 10.91 -9.77
C SER A 34 -8.67 10.92 -11.22
N HIS A 35 -8.14 11.78 -12.09
CA HIS A 35 -8.51 11.82 -13.50
C HIS A 35 -7.67 10.85 -14.34
N CYS A 36 -6.40 10.68 -13.98
CA CYS A 36 -5.48 9.77 -14.68
C CYS A 36 -5.47 8.35 -14.09
N ALA A 37 -5.89 8.18 -12.84
CA ALA A 37 -5.86 6.91 -12.15
C ALA A 37 -6.59 5.80 -12.90
N GLY A 38 -5.86 4.73 -13.22
CA GLY A 38 -6.40 3.58 -13.96
C GLY A 38 -6.52 3.78 -15.47
N SER A 39 -6.05 4.91 -16.01
CA SER A 39 -5.98 5.08 -17.46
C SER A 39 -4.99 4.09 -18.06
N LYS A 40 -5.46 3.31 -19.04
CA LYS A 40 -4.60 2.41 -19.84
C LYS A 40 -3.66 3.19 -20.77
N THR A 41 -3.95 4.46 -21.00
CA THR A 41 -3.14 5.37 -21.80
C THR A 41 -2.69 6.51 -20.90
N PRO A 42 -1.56 6.35 -20.19
CA PRO A 42 -1.08 7.38 -19.30
C PRO A 42 -0.70 8.62 -20.12
N MET A 43 -1.27 9.77 -19.77
CA MET A 43 -0.92 11.06 -20.37
C MET A 43 0.55 11.43 -20.10
N CYS A 44 1.09 10.94 -18.99
CA CYS A 44 2.39 11.31 -18.48
C CYS A 44 3.31 10.09 -18.40
N THR A 45 4.54 10.26 -18.87
CA THR A 45 5.58 9.21 -18.84
C THR A 45 6.07 9.00 -17.40
N PRO A 46 6.71 7.86 -17.07
CA PRO A 46 7.29 7.65 -15.74
C PRO A 46 8.23 8.79 -15.29
N ALA A 47 8.95 9.41 -16.23
CA ALA A 47 9.83 10.55 -15.96
C ALA A 47 9.09 11.86 -15.63
N THR A 48 7.86 12.02 -16.13
CA THR A 48 7.06 13.26 -15.97
C THR A 48 5.90 13.10 -15.00
N ARG A 49 5.62 11.87 -14.54
CA ARG A 49 4.48 11.53 -13.67
C ARG A 49 4.44 12.36 -12.38
N VAL A 50 5.59 12.60 -11.74
CA VAL A 50 5.67 13.42 -10.52
C VAL A 50 5.17 14.83 -10.77
N HIS A 51 5.69 15.48 -11.81
CA HIS A 51 5.29 16.84 -12.15
C HIS A 51 3.82 16.90 -12.57
N CYS A 52 3.39 15.97 -13.41
CA CYS A 52 2.02 15.85 -13.91
C CYS A 52 1.00 15.69 -12.77
N ALA A 53 1.21 14.72 -11.86
CA ALA A 53 0.32 14.52 -10.72
C ALA A 53 0.33 15.73 -9.77
N GLN A 54 1.48 16.37 -9.56
CA GLN A 54 1.56 17.58 -8.74
C GLN A 54 0.75 18.74 -9.32
N GLU A 55 0.84 18.97 -10.64
CA GLU A 55 0.06 20.02 -11.31
C GLU A 55 -1.43 19.72 -11.29
N CYS A 56 -1.85 18.47 -11.54
CA CYS A 56 -3.24 18.04 -11.42
C CYS A 56 -3.80 18.27 -10.01
N ILE A 57 -3.06 17.85 -8.98
CA ILE A 57 -3.51 18.00 -7.58
C ILE A 57 -3.54 19.47 -7.15
N LYS A 58 -2.57 20.29 -7.58
CA LYS A 58 -2.62 21.76 -7.38
C LYS A 58 -3.83 22.39 -8.09
N GLY A 59 -4.19 21.86 -9.25
CA GLY A 59 -5.38 22.25 -10.01
C GLY A 59 -6.71 21.81 -9.39
N GLY A 60 -6.68 21.05 -8.28
CA GLY A 60 -7.86 20.59 -7.55
C GLY A 60 -8.23 19.12 -7.76
N ALA A 61 -7.42 18.34 -8.49
CA ALA A 61 -7.64 16.90 -8.59
C ALA A 61 -7.37 16.21 -7.24
N SER A 62 -8.13 15.15 -6.95
CA SER A 62 -7.92 14.36 -5.74
C SER A 62 -6.80 13.34 -5.96
N ALA A 63 -5.89 13.19 -5.00
CA ALA A 63 -4.88 12.16 -5.01
C ALA A 63 -5.49 10.80 -4.65
N VAL A 64 -5.13 9.77 -5.41
CA VAL A 64 -5.55 8.39 -5.21
C VAL A 64 -4.34 7.46 -5.27
N LEU A 65 -4.44 6.31 -4.62
CA LEU A 65 -3.41 5.29 -4.60
C LEU A 65 -3.78 4.19 -5.60
N VAL A 66 -2.96 4.03 -6.63
CA VAL A 66 -3.15 2.97 -7.63
C VAL A 66 -2.26 1.78 -7.27
N VAL A 67 -2.89 0.62 -7.05
CA VAL A 67 -2.27 -0.65 -6.66
C VAL A 67 -2.65 -1.71 -7.68
N GLY A 68 -1.77 -1.94 -8.66
CA GLY A 68 -2.12 -2.78 -9.82
C GLY A 68 -3.34 -2.22 -10.53
N ASP A 69 -4.41 -2.99 -10.58
CA ASP A 69 -5.70 -2.61 -11.21
C ASP A 69 -6.69 -1.93 -10.25
N LYS A 70 -6.33 -1.78 -8.97
CA LYS A 70 -7.20 -1.19 -7.94
C LYS A 70 -6.84 0.26 -7.67
N ILE A 71 -7.86 1.08 -7.47
CA ILE A 71 -7.73 2.50 -7.12
C ILE A 71 -8.34 2.70 -5.74
N TYR A 72 -7.54 3.23 -4.81
CA TYR A 72 -7.97 3.57 -3.46
C TYR A 72 -8.00 5.08 -3.28
N LYS A 73 -9.12 5.60 -2.78
CA LYS A 73 -9.25 6.99 -2.34
C LYS A 73 -8.40 7.18 -1.08
N ILE A 74 -7.71 8.30 -0.99
CA ILE A 74 -6.87 8.58 0.19
C ILE A 74 -7.64 9.55 1.08
N ALA A 75 -7.91 9.16 2.33
CA ALA A 75 -8.61 10.05 3.27
C ALA A 75 -7.78 11.31 3.57
N ASN A 76 -6.47 11.16 3.75
CA ASN A 76 -5.56 12.27 4.06
C ASN A 76 -4.80 12.75 2.81
N GLN A 77 -5.46 13.58 2.01
CA GLN A 77 -4.91 14.18 0.79
C GLN A 77 -3.61 14.95 1.05
N LYS A 78 -3.53 15.70 2.16
CA LYS A 78 -2.36 16.54 2.50
C LYS A 78 -1.09 15.71 2.75
N ALA A 79 -1.23 14.53 3.36
CA ALA A 79 -0.10 13.66 3.67
C ALA A 79 0.57 13.07 2.41
N VAL A 80 -0.18 12.94 1.31
CA VAL A 80 0.28 12.30 0.08
C VAL A 80 0.75 13.27 -1.00
N LEU A 81 0.49 14.57 -0.84
CA LEU A 81 0.93 15.61 -1.80
C LEU A 81 2.44 15.56 -2.10
N LYS A 82 3.26 15.30 -1.08
CA LYS A 82 4.72 15.18 -1.22
C LYS A 82 5.18 13.93 -1.98
N TYR A 83 4.26 12.98 -2.19
CA TYR A 83 4.50 11.74 -2.91
C TYR A 83 3.68 11.63 -4.20
N ALA A 84 3.03 12.71 -4.65
CA ALA A 84 2.29 12.75 -5.90
C ALA A 84 3.15 12.26 -7.08
N GLY A 85 2.65 11.28 -7.83
CA GLY A 85 3.33 10.66 -8.97
C GLY A 85 4.51 9.75 -8.60
N LYS A 86 4.81 9.55 -7.31
CA LYS A 86 5.88 8.67 -6.84
C LYS A 86 5.37 7.28 -6.48
N ASN A 87 6.26 6.29 -6.60
CA ASN A 87 6.02 4.94 -6.07
C ASN A 87 6.12 4.97 -4.54
N VAL A 88 5.10 4.45 -3.87
CA VAL A 88 5.01 4.42 -2.42
C VAL A 88 4.44 3.10 -1.94
N THR A 89 4.87 2.70 -0.75
CA THR A 89 4.19 1.71 0.06
C THR A 89 3.43 2.45 1.14
N VAL A 90 2.12 2.23 1.17
CA VAL A 90 1.20 2.86 2.09
C VAL A 90 0.71 1.79 3.05
N ASP A 91 0.96 2.02 4.33
CA ASP A 91 0.41 1.21 5.41
C ASP A 91 -0.79 1.96 5.98
N GLY A 92 -1.91 1.28 6.18
CA GLY A 92 -3.12 1.93 6.64
C GLY A 92 -4.34 1.02 6.63
N THR A 93 -5.45 1.49 7.17
CA THR A 93 -6.69 0.71 7.17
C THR A 93 -7.52 1.08 5.95
N VAL A 94 -7.94 0.08 5.17
CA VAL A 94 -8.86 0.28 4.06
C VAL A 94 -10.28 0.10 4.55
N THR A 95 -11.14 1.07 4.26
CA THR A 95 -12.58 1.04 4.51
C THR A 95 -13.28 1.28 3.19
N ASP A 96 -14.00 0.27 2.70
CA ASP A 96 -14.55 0.22 1.34
C ASP A 96 -13.45 0.46 0.30
N ASP A 97 -13.46 1.63 -0.35
CA ASP A 97 -12.48 2.05 -1.34
C ASP A 97 -11.55 3.17 -0.82
N THR A 98 -11.60 3.49 0.47
CA THR A 98 -10.83 4.58 1.07
C THR A 98 -9.75 4.05 2.01
N ILE A 99 -8.49 4.40 1.75
CA ILE A 99 -7.38 4.11 2.66
C ILE A 99 -7.15 5.27 3.64
N GLN A 100 -7.20 4.93 4.93
CA GLN A 100 -6.68 5.74 6.01
C GLN A 100 -5.20 5.46 6.19
N VAL A 101 -4.39 6.37 5.67
CA VAL A 101 -2.94 6.25 5.66
C VAL A 101 -2.37 6.48 7.07
N THR A 102 -1.71 5.47 7.62
CA THR A 102 -0.98 5.58 8.89
C THR A 102 0.51 5.80 8.65
N LYS A 103 1.07 5.19 7.59
CA LYS A 103 2.48 5.34 7.21
C LYS A 103 2.65 5.33 5.70
N ILE A 104 3.59 6.12 5.21
CA ILE A 104 3.98 6.16 3.80
C ILE A 104 5.49 5.96 3.73
N THR A 105 5.91 5.00 2.92
CA THR A 105 7.30 4.73 2.61
C THR A 105 7.51 4.94 1.12
N GLU A 106 8.31 5.92 0.73
CA GLU A 106 8.69 6.12 -0.67
C GLU A 106 9.53 4.94 -1.14
N THR A 107 9.05 4.21 -2.14
CA THR A 107 9.82 3.13 -2.76
C THR A 107 10.56 3.76 -3.93
N LYS A 108 11.80 4.20 -3.68
CA LYS A 108 12.68 4.63 -4.78
C LYS A 108 12.87 3.45 -5.73
N SER A 109 12.46 3.63 -6.98
CA SER A 109 12.81 2.74 -8.09
C SER A 109 14.14 3.20 -8.69
#